data_AF-A0A6A9T9E2-F1
#
_entry.id   AF-A0A6A9T9E2-F1
#
_cell.length_a   1.000
_cell.length_b   1.000
_cell.length_c   1.000
_cell.angle_alpha   90.00
_cell.angle_beta   90.00
_cell.angle_gamma   90.00
#
_symmetry.space_group_name_H-M   'P 1'
#
loop_
_entity.id
_entity.type
_entity.pdbx_description
1 polymer ?
#
loop_
_entity_poly.entity_id
_entity_poly.type
_entity_poly.pdbx_seq_one_letter_code
_entity_poly.pdbx_strand_id
1 'polypeptide(L)' 'MTRVVAQGTFDLLHPGHVHYLEDAATFGDELHAIVARRSNVTHKPAPILCAEQRRDMVAALAAVDDG' A
#
# COMPACT_ATOMS: atom_id res chain seq x y z
N MET A 1 7.76 20.56 -0.75
CA MET A 1 7.70 19.18 -0.27
C MET A 1 6.25 18.81 0.00
N THR A 2 5.64 18.17 -0.98
CA THR A 2 4.25 17.71 -0.97
C THR A 2 4.25 16.21 -0.68
N ARG A 3 3.59 15.79 0.39
CA ARG A 3 3.45 14.38 0.75
C ARG A 3 2.13 13.83 0.25
N VAL A 4 2.18 12.69 -0.41
CA VAL A 4 1.03 11.91 -0.85
C VAL A 4 0.87 10.71 0.08
N VAL A 5 -0.39 10.38 0.37
CA VAL A 5 -0.72 9.18 1.14
C VAL A 5 -1.64 8.31 0.30
N ALA A 6 -1.24 7.05 0.11
CA ALA A 6 -2.09 6.02 -0.45
C ALA A 6 -2.45 5.00 0.64
N GLN A 7 -3.68 4.49 0.63
CA GLN A 7 -4.13 3.50 1.60
C GLN A 7 -4.70 2.28 0.88
N GLY A 8 -4.32 1.09 1.34
CA GLY A 8 -4.87 -0.15 0.79
C GLY A 8 -4.61 -1.35 1.68
N THR A 9 -5.33 -2.45 1.40
CA THR A 9 -5.01 -3.75 1.99
C THR A 9 -3.75 -4.34 1.36
N PHE A 10 -3.54 -4.16 0.05
CA PHE A 10 -2.39 -4.68 -0.70
C PHE A 10 -2.13 -6.18 -0.45
N ASP A 11 -3.20 -6.96 -0.41
CA ASP A 11 -3.11 -8.41 -0.33
C ASP A 11 -2.82 -8.99 -1.71
N LEU A 12 -1.94 -10.00 -1.77
CA LEU A 12 -1.41 -10.56 -3.03
C LEU A 12 -1.06 -9.46 -4.05
N LEU A 13 0.07 -8.79 -3.84
CA LEU A 13 0.52 -7.69 -4.69
C LEU A 13 0.49 -8.10 -6.18
N HIS A 14 -0.07 -7.24 -7.02
CA HIS A 14 -0.28 -7.49 -8.44
C HIS A 14 -0.12 -6.18 -9.22
N PRO A 15 0.04 -6.21 -10.55
CA PRO A 15 0.35 -5.02 -11.35
C PRO A 15 -0.62 -3.84 -11.12
N GLY A 16 -1.91 -4.09 -10.90
CA GLY A 16 -2.86 -3.03 -10.58
C GLY A 16 -2.52 -2.20 -9.32
N HIS A 17 -1.94 -2.81 -8.28
CA HIS A 17 -1.49 -2.07 -7.10
C HIS A 17 -0.23 -1.26 -7.39
N VAL A 18 0.66 -1.78 -8.23
CA VAL A 18 1.89 -1.10 -8.63
C VAL A 18 1.54 0.15 -9.43
N HIS A 19 0.72 0.03 -10.48
CA HIS A 19 0.28 1.17 -11.27
C HIS A 19 -0.45 2.22 -10.42
N TYR A 20 -1.31 1.78 -9.50
CA TYR A 20 -1.99 2.68 -8.57
C TYR A 20 -1.01 3.50 -7.71
N LEU A 21 0.05 2.88 -7.19
CA LEU A 21 1.06 3.56 -6.38
C LEU A 21 1.99 4.44 -7.23
N GLU A 22 2.36 3.99 -8.42
CA GLU A 22 3.14 4.80 -9.38
C GLU A 22 2.37 6.05 -9.80
N ASP A 23 1.09 5.92 -10.15
CA ASP A 23 0.20 7.05 -10.45
C ASP A 23 0.08 7.97 -9.23
N ALA A 24 -0.06 7.41 -8.02
CA ALA A 24 -0.14 8.17 -6.78
C ALA A 24 1.13 9.00 -6.52
N ALA A 25 2.31 8.43 -6.78
CA ALA A 25 3.59 9.11 -6.60
C ALA A 25 3.71 10.37 -7.48
N THR A 26 2.99 10.45 -8.60
CA THR A 26 3.02 11.64 -9.49
C THR A 26 2.36 12.89 -8.90
N PHE A 27 1.61 12.77 -7.80
CA PHE A 27 0.90 13.89 -7.16
C PHE A 27 1.74 14.66 -6.12
N GLY A 28 3.00 14.27 -5.87
CA GLY A 28 3.84 14.94 -4.89
C GLY A 28 5.32 14.58 -4.98
N ASP A 29 6.04 14.94 -3.94
CA ASP A 29 7.49 14.72 -3.82
C ASP A 29 7.82 13.42 -3.05
N GLU A 30 6.92 12.95 -2.18
CA GLU A 30 7.03 11.71 -1.40
C GLU A 30 5.68 10.97 -1.37
N LEU A 31 5.69 9.64 -1.51
CA LEU A 31 4.52 8.77 -1.34
C LEU A 31 4.70 7.84 -0.14
N HIS A 32 3.81 7.97 0.85
CA HIS A 32 3.71 7.02 1.95
C HIS A 32 2.49 6.11 1.79
N ALA A 33 2.71 4.79 1.84
CA ALA A 33 1.64 3.80 1.75
C ALA A 33 1.22 3.27 3.14
N ILE A 34 -0.06 3.44 3.48
CA ILE A 34 -0.65 2.88 4.69
C ILE A 34 -1.24 1.50 4.37
N VAL A 35 -0.58 0.46 4.87
CA VAL A 35 -1.07 -0.92 4.76
C VAL A 35 -2.08 -1.20 5.86
N ALA A 36 -3.34 -1.37 5.47
CA ALA A 36 -4.44 -1.58 6.39
C ALA A 36 -4.23 -2.87 7.20
N ARG A 37 -4.31 -2.73 8.54
CA ARG A 37 -4.56 -3.83 9.47
C ARG A 37 -6.06 -4.11 9.46
N ARG A 38 -6.47 -5.29 9.92
CA ARG A 38 -7.90 -5.65 10.02
C ARG A 38 -8.69 -4.50 10.69
N SER A 39 -9.59 -3.88 9.94
CA SER A 39 -10.74 -3.18 10.50
C SER A 39 -11.84 -4.23 10.71
N ASN A 40 -12.72 -4.02 11.70
CA ASN A 40 -13.77 -4.94 12.16
C ASN A 40 -14.87 -5.27 11.13
N VAL A 41 -14.52 -5.54 9.87
CA VAL A 41 -15.45 -5.89 8.81
C VAL A 41 -15.71 -7.40 8.87
N THR A 42 -16.77 -7.77 9.57
CA THR A 42 -17.25 -9.16 9.74
C THR A 42 -17.71 -9.84 8.45
N HIS A 43 -17.65 -9.15 7.30
CA HIS A 43 -18.23 -9.60 6.03
C HIS A 43 -17.22 -9.76 4.88
N LYS A 44 -15.93 -9.43 5.08
CA LYS A 44 -14.91 -9.64 4.05
C LYS A 44 -13.94 -10.75 4.49
N PRO A 45 -13.54 -11.65 3.57
CA PRO A 45 -12.48 -12.61 3.83
C PRO A 45 -11.24 -11.89 4.37
N ALA A 46 -10.56 -12.52 5.33
CA ALA A 46 -9.29 -12.02 5.80
C ALA A 46 -8.26 -12.00 4.66
N PRO A 47 -7.31 -11.05 4.65
CA PRO A 47 -6.17 -11.10 3.74
C PRO A 47 -5.46 -12.45 3.85
N ILE A 48 -5.00 -12.96 2.71
CA ILE A 48 -4.24 -14.20 2.61
C ILE A 48 -2.87 -14.02 3.25
N LEU A 49 -2.23 -12.86 3.02
CA LEU A 49 -0.91 -12.55 3.56
C LEU A 49 -1.01 -11.80 4.90
N CYS A 50 -0.08 -12.08 5.81
CA CYS A 50 0.02 -11.39 7.08
C CYS A 50 0.34 -9.89 6.88
N ALA A 51 0.09 -9.07 7.89
CA ALA A 51 0.29 -7.62 7.78
C ALA A 51 1.75 -7.21 7.53
N GLU A 52 2.69 -7.95 8.09
CA GLU A 52 4.13 -7.72 7.91
C GLU A 52 4.54 -8.01 6.46
N GLN A 53 4.20 -9.18 5.93
CA GLN A 53 4.51 -9.52 4.55
C GLN A 53 3.91 -8.53 3.54
N ARG A 54 2.68 -8.07 3.75
CA ARG A 54 2.07 -7.05 2.88
C ARG A 54 2.80 -5.72 2.96
N ARG A 55 3.15 -5.29 4.17
CA ARG A 55 3.94 -4.07 4.39
C ARG A 55 5.30 -4.16 3.70
N ASP A 56 6.03 -5.24 3.90
CA ASP A 56 7.38 -5.40 3.36
C ASP A 56 7.37 -5.40 1.83
N MET A 57 6.37 -6.07 1.22
CA MET A 57 6.20 -6.05 -0.23
C MET A 57 5.86 -4.67 -0.79
N VAL A 58 5.05 -3.88 -0.08
CA VAL A 58 4.72 -2.51 -0.49
C VAL A 58 5.91 -1.58 -0.31
N ALA A 59 6.66 -1.70 0.78
CA ALA A 59 7.85 -0.90 1.05
C ALA A 59 9.00 -1.18 0.06
N ALA A 60 9.03 -2.39 -0.54
CA ALA A 60 10.02 -2.73 -1.56
C ALA A 60 9.74 -2.10 -2.95
N LEU A 61 8.60 -1.44 -3.15
CA LEU A 61 8.28 -0.78 -4.41
C LEU A 61 9.02 0.54 -4.53
N ALA A 62 9.67 0.76 -5.69
CA ALA A 62 10.42 1.99 -5.95
C ALA A 62 9.58 3.28 -5.90
N ALA A 63 8.26 3.17 -6.05
CA ALA A 63 7.34 4.30 -5.97
C ALA A 63 6.98 4.72 -4.53
N VAL A 64 7.31 3.91 -3.52
CA VAL A 64 6.95 4.15 -2.12
C VAL A 64 8.18 4.59 -1.34
N ASP A 65 8.06 5.70 -0.62
CA ASP A 65 9.12 6.25 0.20
C ASP A 65 9.08 5.74 1.64
N ASP A 66 10.27 5.50 2.20
CA ASP A 66 10.44 5.14 3.59
C ASP A 66 10.11 6.33 4.51
N GLY A 67 9.55 6.00 5.68
CA GLY A 67 9.24 6.95 6.75
C GLY A 67 9.96 6.60 8.05
#